data_AF-A0A7X3MKS9-F1
#
_entry.id   AF-A0A7X3MKS9-F1
#
_cell.length_a   1.000
_cell.length_b   1.000
_cell.length_c   1.000
_cell.angle_alpha   90.00
_cell.angle_beta   90.00
_cell.angle_gamma   90.00
#
_symmetry.space_group_name_H-M   'P 1'
#
loop_
_entity.id
_entity.type
_entity.pdbx_description
1 polymer ?
#
loop_
_entity_poly.entity_id
_entity_poly.type
_entity_poly.pdbx_seq_one_letter_code
_entity_poly.pdbx_strand_id
1 'polypeptide(L)'
;MEINVEDNFTLLFDKNNNTAYKALQMLQKECEESDKVYCYMDKLANMIDSDNSYIRTRGFTLIAYNAKWDKDNKIDEIIDKYLKHIEDVKPITARQCIKLLPMIAKNKPELKEDIVTALQKADISIYAESMQSLVYKDIQNSLAEIGKL
;
A
#
# COMPACT_ATOMS: atom_id res chain seq x y z
N MET A 1 9.38 3.39 25.09
CA MET A 1 8.15 2.63 25.42
C MET A 1 7.95 1.68 24.27
N GLU A 2 7.92 0.38 24.54
CA GLU A 2 7.72 -0.62 23.49
C GLU A 2 6.30 -0.47 22.93
N ILE A 3 6.15 -0.43 21.61
CA ILE A 3 4.85 -0.36 20.96
C ILE A 3 4.09 -1.67 21.22
N ASN A 4 2.82 -1.57 21.62
CA ASN A 4 1.93 -2.72 21.54
C ASN A 4 1.41 -2.85 20.10
N VAL A 5 2.05 -3.71 19.31
CA VAL A 5 1.68 -3.94 17.90
C VAL A 5 0.25 -4.47 17.78
N GLU A 6 -0.17 -5.37 18.67
CA GLU A 6 -1.50 -5.99 18.62
C GLU A 6 -2.62 -4.97 18.87
N ASP A 7 -2.48 -4.13 19.90
CA ASP A 7 -3.44 -3.06 20.19
C ASP A 7 -3.55 -2.09 19.01
N ASN A 8 -2.40 -1.66 18.46
CA ASN A 8 -2.38 -0.75 17.32
C ASN A 8 -2.97 -1.40 16.07
N PHE A 9 -2.72 -2.68 15.85
CA PHE A 9 -3.30 -3.39 14.71
C PHE A 9 -4.83 -3.45 14.82
N THR A 10 -5.36 -3.69 16.01
CA THR A 10 -6.82 -3.65 16.27
C THR A 10 -7.40 -2.26 16.02
N LEU A 11 -6.68 -1.21 16.42
CA LEU A 11 -7.10 0.19 16.21
C LEU A 11 -7.14 0.60 14.73
N LEU A 12 -6.52 -0.14 13.80
CA LEU A 12 -6.66 0.11 12.36
C LEU A 12 -8.12 0.01 11.87
N PHE A 13 -8.99 -0.66 12.62
CA PHE A 13 -10.41 -0.85 12.30
C PHE A 13 -11.33 0.11 13.06
N ASP A 14 -10.78 1.02 13.87
CA ASP A 14 -11.57 1.97 14.64
C ASP A 14 -12.38 2.90 13.72
N LYS A 15 -13.62 3.18 14.13
CA LYS A 15 -14.54 4.09 13.40
C LYS A 15 -14.06 5.54 13.46
N ASN A 16 -13.30 5.91 14.49
CA ASN A 16 -12.63 7.19 14.61
C ASN A 16 -11.35 7.19 13.76
N ASN A 17 -11.42 7.88 12.62
CA ASN A 17 -10.30 7.96 11.69
C ASN A 17 -9.03 8.58 12.29
N ASN A 18 -9.14 9.47 13.29
CA ASN A 18 -7.96 10.03 13.94
C ASN A 18 -7.26 8.97 14.80
N THR A 19 -8.02 8.13 15.49
CA THR A 19 -7.48 7.01 16.27
C THR A 19 -6.78 6.02 15.35
N ALA A 20 -7.47 5.55 14.31
CA ALA A 20 -6.90 4.58 13.39
C ALA A 20 -5.72 5.13 12.57
N TYR A 21 -5.70 6.42 12.26
CA TYR A 21 -4.56 7.06 11.61
C TYR A 21 -3.32 7.11 12.54
N LYS A 22 -3.50 7.46 13.82
CA LYS A 22 -2.40 7.40 14.79
C LYS A 22 -1.84 5.98 14.94
N ALA A 23 -2.73 4.98 14.96
CA ALA A 23 -2.32 3.57 14.99
C ALA A 23 -1.52 3.18 13.74
N LEU A 24 -1.97 3.59 12.55
CA LEU A 24 -1.23 3.40 11.31
C LEU A 24 0.18 4.01 11.38
N GLN A 25 0.31 5.26 11.85
CA GLN A 25 1.61 5.93 11.97
C GLN A 25 2.55 5.20 12.94
N MET A 26 2.03 4.71 14.06
CA MET A 26 2.81 3.93 15.03
C MET A 26 3.30 2.61 14.40
N LEU A 27 2.44 1.91 13.66
CA LEU A 27 2.81 0.66 12.98
C LEU A 27 3.78 0.88 11.82
N GLN A 28 3.63 1.97 11.04
CA GLN A 28 4.58 2.31 9.98
C GLN A 28 5.99 2.49 10.56
N LYS A 29 6.11 3.22 11.68
CA LYS A 29 7.38 3.37 12.39
C LYS A 29 7.93 2.03 12.87
N GLU A 30 7.09 1.16 13.42
CA GLU A 30 7.54 -0.17 13.85
C GLU A 30 8.05 -1.00 12.67
N CYS A 31 7.41 -0.91 11.49
CA CYS A 31 7.90 -1.59 10.28
C CYS A 31 9.29 -1.07 9.85
N GLU A 32 9.65 0.17 10.17
CA GLU A 32 10.99 0.70 9.90
C GLU A 32 12.05 0.02 10.79
N GLU A 33 11.70 -0.34 12.02
CA GLU A 33 12.62 -0.83 13.04
C GLU A 33 12.65 -2.37 13.16
N SER A 34 11.54 -3.07 12.90
CA SER A 34 11.42 -4.51 13.08
C SER A 34 10.40 -5.19 12.15
N ASP A 35 10.39 -6.52 12.14
CA ASP A 35 9.44 -7.37 11.41
C ASP A 35 8.18 -7.72 12.24
N LYS A 36 7.96 -7.09 13.42
CA LYS A 36 6.84 -7.46 14.32
C LYS A 36 5.45 -7.31 13.69
N VAL A 37 5.29 -6.45 12.68
CA VAL A 37 4.02 -6.25 11.96
C VAL A 37 3.81 -7.32 10.87
N TYR A 38 4.88 -7.98 10.41
CA TYR A 38 4.84 -8.96 9.32
C TYR A 38 3.96 -10.18 9.64
N CYS A 39 3.82 -10.56 10.91
CA CYS A 39 2.92 -11.66 11.30
C CYS A 39 1.44 -11.38 11.00
N TYR A 40 1.08 -10.14 10.64
CA TYR A 40 -0.27 -9.73 10.25
C TYR A 40 -0.49 -9.69 8.72
N MET A 41 0.48 -10.09 7.89
CA MET A 41 0.37 -10.00 6.42
C MET A 41 -0.91 -10.62 5.85
N ASP A 42 -1.36 -11.77 6.36
CA ASP A 42 -2.59 -12.42 5.87
C ASP A 42 -3.84 -11.58 6.19
N LYS A 43 -3.85 -10.91 7.35
CA LYS A 43 -4.92 -9.97 7.71
C LYS A 43 -4.83 -8.69 6.88
N LEU A 44 -3.64 -8.18 6.62
CA LEU A 44 -3.43 -7.02 5.74
C LEU A 44 -3.89 -7.32 4.31
N ALA A 45 -3.63 -8.53 3.80
CA ALA A 45 -4.12 -8.99 2.51
C ALA A 45 -5.65 -9.04 2.46
N ASN A 46 -6.34 -9.34 3.57
CA ASN A 46 -7.80 -9.23 3.64
C ASN A 46 -8.28 -7.77 3.69
N MET A 47 -7.50 -6.86 4.29
CA MET A 47 -7.88 -5.44 4.40
C MET A 47 -7.99 -4.74 3.04
N ILE A 48 -7.16 -5.11 2.06
CA ILE A 48 -7.19 -4.46 0.74
C ILE A 48 -8.47 -4.80 -0.05
N ASP A 49 -9.21 -5.85 0.30
CA ASP A 49 -10.54 -6.15 -0.27
C ASP A 49 -11.71 -5.45 0.42
N SER A 50 -11.44 -4.68 1.47
CA SER A 50 -12.53 -4.07 2.24
C SER A 50 -13.36 -3.09 1.39
N ASP A 51 -14.68 -3.10 1.56
CA ASP A 51 -15.56 -2.07 1.02
C ASP A 51 -15.19 -0.66 1.52
N ASN A 52 -14.54 -0.57 2.68
CA ASN A 52 -14.09 0.68 3.26
C ASN A 52 -12.73 1.10 2.70
N SER A 53 -12.71 2.19 1.92
CA SER A 53 -11.51 2.72 1.29
C SER A 53 -10.41 3.12 2.27
N TYR A 54 -10.75 3.51 3.51
CA TYR A 54 -9.76 3.78 4.55
C TYR A 54 -9.07 2.49 5.02
N ILE A 55 -9.82 1.39 5.17
CA ILE A 55 -9.26 0.09 5.56
C ILE A 55 -8.34 -0.42 4.45
N ARG A 56 -8.76 -0.31 3.18
CA ARG A 56 -7.88 -0.64 2.04
C ARG A 56 -6.57 0.12 2.09
N THR A 57 -6.67 1.44 2.30
CA THR A 57 -5.51 2.33 2.36
C THR A 57 -4.54 1.94 3.47
N ARG A 58 -5.05 1.62 4.66
CA ARG A 58 -4.23 1.14 5.79
C ARG A 58 -3.56 -0.20 5.46
N GLY A 59 -4.31 -1.11 4.83
CA GLY A 59 -3.84 -2.43 4.42
C GLY A 59 -2.65 -2.36 3.47
N PHE A 60 -2.81 -1.74 2.31
CA PHE A 60 -1.73 -1.66 1.33
C PHE A 60 -0.53 -0.82 1.82
N THR A 61 -0.78 0.17 2.68
CA THR A 61 0.30 0.95 3.31
C THR A 61 1.19 0.04 4.13
N LEU A 62 0.62 -0.78 5.03
CA LEU A 62 1.42 -1.66 5.87
C LEU A 62 2.04 -2.83 5.10
N ILE A 63 1.40 -3.31 4.02
CA ILE A 63 2.01 -4.28 3.10
C ILE A 63 3.29 -3.70 2.49
N ALA A 64 3.22 -2.49 1.92
CA ALA A 64 4.39 -1.86 1.31
C ALA A 64 5.53 -1.64 2.31
N TYR A 65 5.22 -1.18 3.53
CA TYR A 65 6.20 -0.99 4.60
C TYR A 65 6.85 -2.29 5.09
N ASN A 66 6.14 -3.43 4.98
CA ASN A 66 6.67 -4.73 5.34
C ASN A 66 7.40 -5.45 4.19
N ALA A 67 7.45 -4.88 2.98
CA ALA A 67 8.09 -5.55 1.84
C ALA A 67 9.55 -5.95 2.08
N LYS A 68 10.30 -5.16 2.86
CA LYS A 68 11.69 -5.49 3.25
C LYS A 68 11.82 -6.68 4.20
N TRP A 69 10.72 -7.09 4.84
CA TRP A 69 10.65 -8.21 5.77
C TRP A 69 9.99 -9.45 5.16
N ASP A 70 9.57 -9.39 3.90
CA ASP A 70 8.78 -10.43 3.25
C ASP A 70 9.61 -11.66 2.84
N LYS A 71 10.07 -12.42 3.83
CA LYS A 71 10.89 -13.62 3.65
C LYS A 71 10.12 -14.80 3.06
N ASP A 72 8.80 -14.82 3.29
CA ASP A 72 7.92 -15.91 2.82
C ASP A 72 7.24 -15.58 1.47
N ASN A 73 7.61 -14.47 0.82
CA ASN A 73 7.07 -14.03 -0.48
C ASN A 73 5.53 -13.88 -0.48
N LYS A 74 4.96 -13.42 0.63
CA LYS A 74 3.52 -13.21 0.76
C LYS A 74 3.01 -12.08 -0.14
N ILE A 75 3.87 -11.11 -0.48
CA ILE A 75 3.51 -10.03 -1.40
C ILE A 75 3.37 -10.57 -2.82
N ASP A 76 4.25 -11.48 -3.24
CA ASP A 76 4.19 -12.12 -4.56
C ASP A 76 2.84 -12.85 -4.75
N GLU A 77 2.35 -13.54 -3.71
CA GLU A 77 1.05 -14.24 -3.76
C GLU A 77 -0.15 -13.30 -3.93
N ILE A 78 -0.03 -12.03 -3.51
CA ILE A 78 -1.12 -11.05 -3.53
C ILE A 78 -0.87 -9.89 -4.50
N ILE A 79 0.20 -9.92 -5.29
CA ILE A 79 0.63 -8.75 -6.08
C ILE A 79 -0.44 -8.31 -7.08
N ASP A 80 -1.09 -9.26 -7.78
CA ASP A 80 -2.18 -8.96 -8.71
C ASP A 80 -3.34 -8.24 -8.02
N LYS A 81 -3.66 -8.66 -6.79
CA LYS A 81 -4.71 -8.07 -5.97
C LYS A 81 -4.33 -6.67 -5.52
N TYR A 82 -3.09 -6.48 -5.08
CA TYR A 82 -2.56 -5.18 -4.70
C TYR A 82 -2.60 -4.20 -5.89
N LEU A 83 -2.14 -4.62 -7.07
CA LEU A 83 -2.02 -3.76 -8.25
C LEU A 83 -3.37 -3.32 -8.82
N LYS A 84 -4.46 -4.07 -8.60
CA LYS A 84 -5.83 -3.63 -8.94
C LYS A 84 -6.21 -2.30 -8.29
N HIS A 85 -5.61 -1.94 -7.15
CA HIS A 85 -5.89 -0.67 -6.49
C HIS A 85 -5.25 0.55 -7.16
N ILE A 86 -4.42 0.38 -8.20
CA ILE A 86 -3.99 1.50 -9.06
C ILE A 86 -5.21 2.19 -9.70
N GLU A 87 -6.28 1.44 -9.95
CA GLU A 87 -7.55 1.90 -10.53
C GLU A 87 -8.68 1.89 -9.50
N ASP A 88 -8.37 2.04 -8.21
CA ASP A 88 -9.38 2.02 -7.16
C ASP A 88 -10.50 3.05 -7.42
N VAL A 89 -11.75 2.63 -7.27
CA VAL A 89 -12.94 3.47 -7.46
C VAL A 89 -12.90 4.80 -6.68
N LYS A 90 -12.11 4.87 -5.59
CA LYS A 90 -11.79 6.11 -4.89
C LYS A 90 -10.44 6.64 -5.38
N PRO A 91 -10.40 7.78 -6.11
CA PRO A 91 -9.16 8.31 -6.69
C PRO A 91 -8.09 8.62 -5.63
N ILE A 92 -8.50 9.05 -4.43
CA ILE A 92 -7.53 9.28 -3.33
C ILE A 92 -6.86 7.98 -2.91
N THR A 93 -7.61 6.87 -2.83
CA THR A 93 -7.08 5.54 -2.49
C THR A 93 -6.13 5.04 -3.57
N ALA A 94 -6.50 5.19 -4.85
CA ALA A 94 -5.64 4.84 -5.98
C ALA A 94 -4.30 5.56 -5.93
N ARG A 95 -4.32 6.88 -5.70
CA ARG A 95 -3.11 7.70 -5.58
C ARG A 95 -2.19 7.25 -4.45
N GLN A 96 -2.75 6.81 -3.32
CA GLN A 96 -1.94 6.29 -2.21
C GLN A 96 -1.29 4.96 -2.58
N CYS A 97 -2.05 4.04 -3.20
CA CYS A 97 -1.52 2.77 -3.70
C CYS A 97 -0.34 3.01 -4.65
N ILE A 98 -0.53 3.85 -5.67
CA ILE A 98 0.48 4.19 -6.68
C ILE A 98 1.79 4.67 -6.03
N LYS A 99 1.71 5.61 -5.09
CA LYS A 99 2.89 6.21 -4.42
C LYS A 99 3.70 5.24 -3.58
N LEU A 100 3.11 4.12 -3.17
CA LEU A 100 3.78 3.11 -2.36
C LEU A 100 4.50 2.05 -3.21
N LEU A 101 4.16 1.93 -4.50
CA LEU A 101 4.74 0.93 -5.38
C LEU A 101 6.28 1.01 -5.53
N PRO A 102 6.92 2.20 -5.58
CA PRO A 102 8.38 2.28 -5.58
C PRO A 102 9.03 1.63 -4.36
N MET A 103 8.36 1.68 -3.19
CA MET A 103 8.85 1.03 -1.97
C MET A 103 8.82 -0.50 -2.10
N ILE A 104 7.77 -1.06 -2.71
CA ILE A 104 7.68 -2.50 -2.98
C ILE A 104 8.78 -2.88 -3.98
N ALA A 105 8.84 -2.21 -5.13
CA ALA A 105 9.84 -2.51 -6.17
C ALA A 105 11.29 -2.44 -5.65
N LYS A 106 11.59 -1.55 -4.71
CA LYS A 106 12.91 -1.44 -4.08
C LYS A 106 13.29 -2.64 -3.23
N ASN A 107 12.32 -3.18 -2.48
CA ASN A 107 12.57 -4.29 -1.55
C ASN A 107 12.28 -5.66 -2.15
N LYS A 108 11.51 -5.69 -3.23
CA LYS A 108 11.10 -6.85 -4.02
C LYS A 108 11.39 -6.61 -5.51
N PRO A 109 12.68 -6.59 -5.95
CA PRO A 109 13.06 -6.29 -7.33
C PRO A 109 12.43 -7.22 -8.38
N GLU A 110 12.10 -8.46 -7.99
CA GLU A 110 11.41 -9.45 -8.82
C GLU A 110 10.00 -9.00 -9.23
N LEU A 111 9.32 -8.17 -8.42
CA LEU A 111 7.99 -7.64 -8.73
C LEU A 111 8.04 -6.34 -9.56
N LYS A 112 9.24 -5.84 -9.86
CA LYS A 112 9.42 -4.54 -10.53
C LYS A 112 8.74 -4.50 -11.90
N GLU A 113 8.88 -5.56 -12.69
CA GLU A 113 8.31 -5.62 -14.04
C GLU A 113 6.78 -5.61 -14.01
N ASP A 114 6.17 -6.36 -13.08
CA ASP A 114 4.72 -6.40 -12.89
C ASP A 114 4.19 -5.03 -12.48
N ILE A 115 4.86 -4.37 -11.52
CA ILE A 115 4.51 -3.03 -11.05
C ILE A 115 4.58 -2.00 -12.18
N VAL A 116 5.68 -1.99 -12.95
CA VAL A 116 5.86 -1.05 -14.07
C VAL A 116 4.79 -1.29 -15.14
N THR A 117 4.55 -2.56 -15.48
CA THR A 117 3.54 -2.94 -16.48
C THR A 117 2.15 -2.49 -16.06
N ALA A 118 1.78 -2.69 -14.79
CA ALA A 118 0.48 -2.26 -14.27
C ALA A 118 0.33 -0.74 -14.27
N LEU A 119 1.37 0.00 -13.85
CA LEU A 119 1.37 1.47 -13.87
C LEU A 119 1.23 2.04 -15.29
N GLN A 120 1.88 1.44 -16.28
CA GLN A 120 1.81 1.87 -17.68
C GLN A 120 0.46 1.58 -18.33
N LYS A 121 -0.21 0.50 -17.90
CA LYS A 121 -1.51 0.07 -18.43
C LYS A 121 -2.71 0.68 -17.71
N ALA A 122 -2.49 1.39 -16.60
CA ALA A 122 -3.55 1.94 -15.76
C ALA A 122 -4.51 2.83 -16.54
N ASP A 123 -5.80 2.49 -16.54
CA ASP A 123 -6.87 3.31 -17.09
C ASP A 123 -7.39 4.30 -16.04
N ILE A 124 -6.94 5.55 -16.15
CA ILE A 124 -7.36 6.63 -15.26
C ILE A 124 -8.59 7.38 -15.78
N SER A 125 -9.14 7.02 -16.95
CA SER A 125 -10.29 7.70 -17.55
C SER A 125 -11.56 7.61 -16.69
N ILE A 126 -11.60 6.67 -15.75
CA ILE A 126 -12.66 6.48 -14.76
C ILE A 126 -12.84 7.67 -13.80
N TYR A 127 -11.84 8.56 -13.69
CA TYR A 127 -11.89 9.71 -12.78
C TYR A 127 -12.30 11.00 -13.50
N ALA A 128 -12.79 11.99 -12.75
CA ALA A 128 -12.95 13.35 -13.27
C ALA A 128 -11.59 13.96 -13.67
N GLU A 129 -11.56 14.83 -14.68
CA GLU A 129 -10.32 15.42 -15.24
C GLU A 129 -9.38 16.01 -14.18
N SER A 130 -9.94 16.67 -13.15
CA SER A 130 -9.18 17.27 -12.04
C SER A 130 -8.41 16.21 -11.23
N MET A 131 -8.96 15.00 -11.10
CA MET A 131 -8.30 13.87 -10.44
C MET A 131 -7.38 13.12 -11.40
N GLN A 132 -7.74 12.97 -12.67
CA GLN A 132 -6.88 12.31 -13.67
C GLN A 132 -5.48 12.94 -13.72
N SER A 133 -5.42 14.27 -13.73
CA SER A 133 -4.15 15.02 -13.75
C SER A 133 -3.26 14.68 -12.54
N LEU A 134 -3.87 14.49 -11.36
CA LEU A 134 -3.15 14.15 -10.13
C LEU A 134 -2.69 12.68 -10.13
N VAL A 135 -3.56 11.75 -10.55
CA VAL A 135 -3.23 10.33 -10.64
C VAL A 135 -2.13 10.11 -11.67
N TYR A 136 -2.24 10.72 -12.86
CA TYR A 136 -1.21 10.66 -13.90
C TYR A 136 0.15 11.12 -13.39
N LYS A 137 0.20 12.25 -12.67
CA LYS A 137 1.44 12.76 -12.08
C LYS A 137 2.02 11.77 -11.07
N ASP A 138 1.19 11.17 -10.23
CA ASP A 138 1.62 10.18 -9.23
C ASP A 138 2.16 8.89 -9.92
N ILE A 139 1.56 8.45 -11.04
CA ILE A 139 2.07 7.34 -11.88
C ILE A 139 3.46 7.68 -12.44
N GLN A 140 3.60 8.85 -13.08
CA GLN A 140 4.88 9.26 -13.69
C GLN A 140 6.00 9.36 -12.65
N ASN A 141 5.70 9.93 -11.47
CA ASN A 141 6.66 9.99 -10.37
C ASN A 141 7.08 8.59 -9.91
N SER A 142 6.11 7.68 -9.75
CA SER A 142 6.38 6.31 -9.30
C SER A 142 7.24 5.54 -10.32
N LEU A 143 6.92 5.65 -11.62
CA LEU A 143 7.74 5.07 -12.69
C LEU A 143 9.16 5.65 -12.71
N ALA A 144 9.31 6.96 -12.53
CA ALA A 144 10.61 7.62 -12.48
C ALA A 144 11.44 7.21 -11.26
N GLU A 145 10.82 6.96 -10.11
CA GLU A 145 11.50 6.42 -8.92
C GLU A 145 11.92 4.97 -9.14
N ILE A 146 11.04 4.13 -9.68
CA ILE A 146 11.32 2.73 -9.97
C ILE A 146 12.44 2.57 -11.01
N GLY A 147 12.50 3.45 -12.01
CA GLY A 147 13.55 3.45 -13.03
C GLY A 147 14.96 3.73 -12.49
N LYS A 148 15.09 4.25 -11.26
CA LYS A 148 16.38 4.52 -10.59
C LYS A 148 16.88 3.37 -9.71
N LEU A 149 16.03 2.37 -9.46
CA LEU A 149 16.33 1.16 -8.69
C LEU A 149 17.08 0.15 -9.56
#